data_AF-A0A167GEM3-F1
#
_entry.id   AF-A0A167GEM3-F1
#
_cell.length_a   1.000
_cell.length_b   1.000
_cell.length_c   1.000
_cell.angle_alpha   90.00
_cell.angle_beta   90.00
_cell.angle_gamma   90.00
#
_symmetry.space_group_name_H-M   'P 1'
#
loop_
_entity.id
_entity.type
_entity.pdbx_description
1 polymer ?
#
loop_
_entity_poly.entity_id
_entity_poly.type
_entity_poly.pdbx_seq_one_letter_code
_entity_poly.pdbx_strand_id
1 'polypeptide(L)' 'MAIIYVTGQRVIYTDNDNKKWRGTIMRTRGASVQTTNSTNLYYSVMFPGNKSIGAIKDTDLCNDEGNQAVEDGAPPGAA' A
#
# COMPACT_ATOMS: atom_id res chain seq x y z
N MET A 1 14.62 4.89 6.95
CA MET A 1 13.45 5.28 7.77
C MET A 1 12.25 4.57 7.18
N ALA A 2 11.52 3.78 7.97
CA ALA A 2 10.26 3.20 7.51
C ALA A 2 9.20 4.31 7.44
N ILE A 3 8.47 4.40 6.34
CA ILE A 3 7.35 5.33 6.22
C ILE A 3 6.14 4.68 6.90
N ILE A 4 5.54 5.40 7.84
CA ILE A 4 4.33 4.94 8.53
C ILE A 4 3.13 5.57 7.83
N TYR A 5 2.26 4.72 7.28
CA TYR A 5 1.00 5.16 6.69
C TYR A 5 -0.15 5.01 7.69
N VAL A 6 -1.05 5.99 7.70
CA VAL A 6 -2.23 5.99 8.59
C VAL A 6 -3.51 5.63 7.84
N THR A 7 -4.49 5.09 8.56
CA THR A 7 -5.80 4.77 7.98
C THR A 7 -6.47 6.03 7.43
N GLY A 8 -7.03 5.94 6.22
CA GLY A 8 -7.59 7.07 5.47
C GLY A 8 -6.57 7.82 4.60
N GLN A 9 -5.28 7.53 4.72
CA GLN A 9 -4.25 8.17 3.88
C GLN A 9 -4.31 7.65 2.45
N ARG A 10 -4.21 8.57 1.49
CA ARG A 10 -4.03 8.25 0.08
C ARG A 10 -2.59 7.86 -0.19
N VAL A 11 -2.43 6.73 -0.87
CA VAL A 11 -1.13 6.14 -1.18
C VAL A 11 -1.13 5.64 -2.61
N ILE A 12 0.06 5.45 -3.14
CA ILE A 12 0.28 4.83 -4.43
C ILE A 12 0.93 3.47 -4.17
N TYR A 13 0.26 2.41 -4.57
CA TYR A 13 0.79 1.05 -4.58
C TYR A 13 1.56 0.82 -5.88
N THR A 14 2.79 0.29 -5.78
CA THR A 14 3.59 -0.14 -6.92
C THR A 14 3.72 -1.64 -6.89
N ASP A 15 3.28 -2.31 -7.96
CA ASP A 15 3.45 -3.76 -8.10
C ASP A 15 4.82 -4.13 -8.69
N ASN A 16 5.13 -5.42 -8.73
CA ASN A 16 6.39 -5.95 -9.28
C ASN A 16 6.64 -5.55 -10.74
N ASP A 17 5.58 -5.30 -11.52
CA ASP A 17 5.66 -4.80 -12.90
C ASP A 17 5.96 -3.28 -12.98
N ASN A 18 6.29 -2.61 -11.86
CA ASN A 18 6.44 -1.15 -11.72
C ASN A 18 5.20 -0.33 -12.08
N LYS A 19 4.05 -1.00 -12.24
CA LYS A 19 2.76 -0.34 -12.41
C LYS A 19 2.28 0.24 -11.09
N LYS A 20 1.56 1.36 -11.17
CA LYS A 20 1.18 2.15 -10.00
C LYS A 20 -0.34 2.27 -9.92
N TRP A 21 -0.92 2.09 -8.74
CA TRP A 21 -2.35 2.27 -8.50
C TRP A 21 -2.57 3.17 -7.31
N ARG A 22 -3.54 4.08 -7.43
CA ARG A 22 -3.94 4.94 -6.32
C ARG A 22 -4.92 4.20 -5.44
N GLY A 23 -4.62 4.15 -4.15
CA GLY A 23 -5.45 3.51 -3.14
C GLY A 23 -5.52 4.32 -1.85
N THR A 24 -6.32 3.84 -0.91
CA THR A 24 -6.48 4.41 0.43
C THR A 24 -6.18 3.36 1.47
N ILE A 25 -5.36 3.69 2.47
CA ILE A 25 -5.03 2.79 3.57
C ILE A 25 -6.30 2.54 4.39
N MET A 26 -6.71 1.29 4.52
CA MET A 26 -7.84 0.89 5.36
C MET A 26 -7.42 0.40 6.74
N ARG A 27 -6.26 -0.26 6.82
CA ARG A 27 -5.78 -0.82 8.09
C ARG A 27 -4.28 -0.97 8.04
N THR A 28 -3.62 -0.56 9.12
CA THR A 28 -2.21 -0.86 9.35
C THR A 28 -2.12 -2.18 10.10
N ARG A 29 -1.54 -3.21 9.48
CA ARG A 29 -1.19 -4.47 10.13
C ARG A 29 0.30 -4.44 10.46
N GLY A 30 0.62 -3.88 11.61
CA GLY A 30 1.97 -4.04 12.17
C GLY A 30 2.17 -5.50 12.54
N ALA A 31 3.10 -6.18 11.87
CA ALA A 31 3.71 -7.37 12.47
C ALA A 31 4.66 -6.83 13.55
N SER A 32 4.20 -6.80 14.80
CA SER A 32 5.09 -6.68 15.97
C SER A 32 5.88 -7.99 16.12
N VAL A 33 6.71 -8.32 15.13
CA VAL A 33 7.69 -9.39 15.24
C VAL A 33 9.04 -8.68 15.25
N GLN A 34 9.45 -8.23 16.43
CA GLN A 34 10.84 -7.87 16.71
C GLN A 34 11.68 -9.16 16.67
N THR A 35 11.95 -9.66 15.47
CA THR A 35 13.06 -10.57 15.24
C THR A 35 14.15 -9.78 14.53
N THR A 36 14.94 -9.10 15.35
CA THR A 36 16.32 -8.65 15.16
C THR A 36 16.75 -7.84 13.93
N ASN A 37 16.00 -7.68 12.82
CA ASN A 37 16.43 -6.75 11.75
C ASN A 37 15.42 -6.37 10.65
N SER A 38 14.13 -6.66 10.76
CA SER A 38 13.17 -6.23 9.72
C SER A 38 11.79 -5.97 10.29
N THR A 39 11.47 -4.70 10.51
CA THR A 39 10.10 -4.25 10.78
C THR A 39 9.32 -4.30 9.46
N ASN A 40 8.84 -5.48 9.07
CA ASN A 40 7.95 -5.60 7.91
C ASN A 40 6.57 -5.06 8.32
N LEU A 41 6.28 -3.81 7.94
CA LEU A 41 4.95 -3.23 8.13
C LEU A 41 4.08 -3.63 6.94
N TYR A 42 2.93 -4.24 7.24
CA TYR A 42 1.94 -4.59 6.23
C TYR A 42 0.73 -3.66 6.32
N TYR A 43 0.15 -3.33 5.18
CA TYR A 43 -1.00 -2.45 5.06
C TYR A 43 -2.09 -3.10 4.24
N SER A 44 -3.32 -2.83 4.63
CA SER A 44 -4.48 -3.10 3.81
C SER A 44 -4.86 -1.82 3.05
N VAL A 45 -4.91 -1.88 1.72
CA VAL A 45 -5.23 -0.74 0.85
C VAL A 45 -6.47 -1.05 0.05
N MET A 46 -7.40 -0.11 0.01
CA MET A 46 -8.60 -0.13 -0.82
C MET A 46 -8.36 0.68 -2.10
N PHE A 47 -8.76 0.08 -3.22
CA PHE A 47 -8.66 0.61 -4.57
C PHE A 47 -10.06 0.88 -5.14
N PRO A 48 -10.17 1.64 -6.25
CA PRO A 48 -11.43 1.82 -6.96
C PRO A 48 -12.14 0.48 -7.27
N GLY A 49 -13.48 0.51 -7.26
CA GLY A 49 -14.29 -0.68 -7.51
C GLY A 49 -14.41 -1.63 -6.30
N ASN A 50 -14.27 -1.11 -5.08
CA ASN A 50 -14.35 -1.86 -3.81
C ASN A 50 -13.34 -3.00 -3.68
N LYS A 51 -12.26 -2.95 -4.45
CA LYS A 51 -11.19 -3.95 -4.43
C LYS A 51 -10.19 -3.62 -3.32
N SER A 52 -9.61 -4.62 -2.69
CA SER A 52 -8.58 -4.38 -1.68
C SER A 52 -7.45 -5.41 -1.69
N ILE A 53 -6.25 -4.99 -1.27
CA ILE A 53 -5.13 -5.89 -0.98
C ILE A 53 -4.82 -5.75 0.51
N GLY A 54 -4.83 -6.87 1.23
CA GLY A 54 -4.70 -6.89 2.70
C GLY A 54 -3.27 -6.91 3.25
N ALA A 55 -2.27 -7.14 2.39
CA ALA A 55 -0.89 -7.40 2.80
C ALA A 55 0.13 -6.73 1.85
N ILE A 56 0.12 -5.39 1.82
CA ILE A 56 1.11 -4.59 1.06
C ILE A 56 2.23 -4.15 1.99
N LYS A 57 3.50 -4.24 1.57
CA LYS A 57 4.63 -3.75 2.36
C LYS A 57 4.77 -2.23 2.26
N ASP A 58 5.38 -1.58 3.26
CA ASP A 58 5.70 -0.14 3.17
C ASP A 58 6.61 0.18 1.98
N THR A 59 7.49 -0.74 1.58
CA THR A 59 8.40 -0.59 0.43
C THR A 59 7.68 -0.48 -0.91
N ASP A 60 6.47 -1.05 -0.99
CA ASP A 60 5.67 -1.10 -2.21
C ASP A 60 4.65 0.07 -2.24
N LEU A 61 4.69 0.93 -1.23
CA LEU A 61 3.82 2.10 -1.08
C LEU A 61 4.64 3.38 -1.15
N CYS A 62 4.07 4.39 -1.79
CA CYS A 62 4.55 5.77 -1.70
C CYS A 62 3.40 6.75 -1.43
N ASN A 63 3.75 7.93 -0.94
CA ASN A 63 2.77 8.99 -0.71
C ASN A 63 2.16 9.46 -2.04
N ASP A 64 0.86 9.69 -2.04
CA ASP A 64 0.18 10.29 -3.17
C ASP A 64 0.43 11.81 -3.20
N GLU A 65 1.45 12.24 -3.93
CA GLU A 65 1.80 13.66 -4.13
C GLU A 65 0.91 14.36 -5.19
N GLY A 66 -0.13 13.69 -5.67
CA GLY A 66 -1.13 14.25 -6.58
C GLY A 66 -0.74 14.25 -8.06
N ASN A 67 0.55 14.23 -8.40
CA ASN A 67 1.02 14.32 -9.80
C ASN A 67 1.65 13.02 -10.36
N GLN A 68 1.32 11.85 -9.78
CA GLN A 68 1.82 10.57 -10.28
C GLN A 68 0.88 9.95 -11.30
N ALA A 69 1.44 9.47 -12.41
CA ALA A 69 0.73 8.61 -13.36
C ALA A 69 0.41 7.28 -12.66
N VAL A 70 -0.88 6.94 -12.61
CA VAL A 70 -1.40 5.71 -12.04
C VAL A 70 -2.32 5.05 -13.05
N GLU A 71 -2.34 3.73 -13.01
CA GLU A 71 -3.28 2.89 -13.73
C GLU A 71 -4.71 3.17 -13.24
N ASP A 72 -5.67 3.06 -14.17
CA ASP A 72 -7.08 3.10 -13.84
C ASP A 72 -7.52 1.76 -13.22
N GLY A 73 -8.35 1.83 -12.18
CA GLY A 73 -8.90 0.65 -11.52
C GLY A 73 -8.03 0.07 -10.40
N ALA A 74 -7.99 -1.26 -10.29
CA ALA A 74 -7.38 -1.98 -9.17
C ALA A 74 -6.24 -2.90 -9.65
N PRO A 75 -5.19 -3.08 -8.83
CA PRO A 75 -4.07 -3.94 -9.16
C PRO A 75 -4.47 -5.42 -9.30
N PRO A 76 -3.70 -6.19 -10.09
CA PRO A 76 -3.83 -7.66 -10.13
C PRO A 76 -3.59 -8.22 -8.72
N GLY A 77 -4.52 -9.04 -8.23
CA GLY A 77 -4.48 -9.57 -6.85
C GLY A 77 -5.34 -8.81 -5.83
N ALA A 78 -5.93 -7.68 -6.22
CA ALA A 78 -6.99 -7.06 -5.43
C ALA A 78 -8.28 -7.89 -5.53
N ALA A 79 -8.77 -8.34 -4.38
CA ALA A 79 -9.99 -9.13 -4.24
C ALA A 79 -11.16 -8.25 -3.77
#